data_AF-A0A257JDS4-F1
#
_entry.id   AF-A0A257JDS4-F1
#
_cell.length_a   1.000
_cell.length_b   1.000
_cell.length_c   1.000
_cell.angle_alpha   90.00
_cell.angle_beta   90.00
_cell.angle_gamma   90.00
#
_symmetry.space_group_name_H-M   'P 1'
#
loop_
_entity.id
_entity.type
_entity.pdbx_description
1 polymer ?
#
loop_
_entity_poly.entity_id
_entity_poly.type
_entity_poly.pdbx_seq_one_letter_code
_entity_poly.pdbx_strand_id
1 'polypeptide(L)'
;GDALLKANFPAIHAVGRAAAAERAPRLIELRWAAPGLRKDAPQLTLVGKGVCFDSGGLDIKGPEGMRQMKKDMGGAATALGLARLVMALKLPVQLTLLIPAVENAIAGNAYRPGDVIKTRAGTHIKIGNTDAEGRVSLCDALAYAAEGQPDLVIDLATLTGAARVALGAQLPALFCRSMAQARGLVDLGLQLHDPLWHMPLWQPYHAGIESDIADIVNTGRG
;
A
#
# COMPACT_ATOMS: atom_id res chain seq x y z
N GLY A 1 12.97 -8.93 -7.63
CA GLY A 1 13.52 -10.20 -7.13
C GLY A 1 14.55 -9.86 -6.07
N ASP A 2 15.65 -10.61 -6.00
CA ASP A 2 16.60 -10.52 -4.88
C ASP A 2 17.34 -9.19 -4.74
N ALA A 3 17.38 -8.37 -5.80
CA ALA A 3 17.88 -7.00 -5.71
C ALA A 3 17.12 -6.15 -4.67
N LEU A 4 15.85 -6.47 -4.39
CA LEU A 4 15.07 -5.82 -3.32
C LEU A 4 15.71 -6.02 -1.95
N LEU A 5 16.28 -7.19 -1.66
CA LEU A 5 16.95 -7.46 -0.38
C LEU A 5 18.20 -6.58 -0.23
N LYS A 6 18.98 -6.43 -1.30
CA LYS A 6 20.17 -5.56 -1.32
C LYS A 6 19.80 -4.08 -1.15
N ALA A 7 18.65 -3.67 -1.67
CA ALA A 7 18.13 -2.30 -1.56
C ALA A 7 17.30 -2.07 -0.27
N ASN A 8 17.26 -3.03 0.65
CA ASN A 8 16.51 -2.98 1.90
C ASN A 8 14.99 -2.81 1.70
N PHE A 9 14.42 -3.69 0.87
CA PHE A 9 12.98 -3.90 0.66
C PHE A 9 12.56 -5.36 0.97
N PRO A 10 12.82 -5.85 2.19
CA PRO A 10 12.59 -7.25 2.56
C PRO A 10 11.12 -7.66 2.57
N ALA A 11 10.19 -6.78 2.91
CA ALA A 11 8.77 -7.10 3.00
C ALA A 11 8.13 -7.21 1.61
N ILE A 12 8.52 -6.35 0.66
CA ILE A 12 8.13 -6.47 -0.76
C ILE A 12 8.66 -7.78 -1.34
N HIS A 13 9.92 -8.13 -1.05
CA HIS A 13 10.51 -9.39 -1.48
C HIS A 13 9.75 -10.59 -0.92
N ALA A 14 9.49 -10.60 0.39
CA ALA A 14 8.84 -11.72 1.06
C ALA A 14 7.45 -12.05 0.49
N VAL A 15 6.63 -11.02 0.22
CA VAL A 15 5.30 -11.20 -0.39
C VAL A 15 5.40 -11.79 -1.79
N GLY A 16 6.28 -11.24 -2.64
CA GLY A 16 6.31 -11.59 -4.06
C GLY A 16 7.26 -12.71 -4.47
N ARG A 17 8.13 -13.23 -3.58
CA ARG A 17 9.18 -14.19 -3.95
C ARG A 17 8.66 -15.52 -4.50
N ALA A 18 7.42 -15.88 -4.21
CA ALA A 18 6.76 -17.09 -4.72
C ALA A 18 6.23 -16.96 -6.15
N ALA A 19 6.18 -15.74 -6.70
CA ALA A 19 5.81 -15.53 -8.09
C ALA A 19 6.83 -16.19 -9.03
N ALA A 20 6.39 -16.50 -10.26
CA ALA A 20 7.27 -16.98 -11.30
C ALA A 20 8.41 -15.96 -11.58
N ALA A 21 9.57 -16.44 -12.03
CA ALA A 21 10.79 -15.63 -12.11
C ALA A 21 10.63 -14.36 -12.98
N GLU A 22 9.90 -14.48 -14.10
CA GLU A 22 9.55 -13.39 -15.00
C GLU A 22 8.59 -12.35 -14.38
N ARG A 23 7.90 -12.73 -13.30
CA ARG A 23 6.99 -11.89 -12.50
C ARG A 23 7.56 -11.58 -11.11
N ALA A 24 8.87 -11.71 -10.93
CA ALA A 24 9.53 -11.45 -9.67
C ALA A 24 9.18 -10.02 -9.14
N PRO A 25 9.12 -9.83 -7.80
CA PRO A 25 8.65 -8.58 -7.20
C PRO A 25 9.52 -7.38 -7.58
N ARG A 26 8.95 -6.19 -7.64
CA ARG A 26 9.64 -4.93 -7.95
C ARG A 26 9.12 -3.81 -7.05
N LEU A 27 9.99 -2.84 -6.77
CA LEU A 27 9.56 -1.50 -6.41
C LEU A 27 9.74 -0.64 -7.65
N ILE A 28 8.66 -0.08 -8.18
CA ILE A 28 8.69 0.88 -9.29
C ILE A 28 8.74 2.27 -8.67
N GLU A 29 9.70 3.09 -9.10
CA GLU A 29 9.85 4.48 -8.69
C GLU A 29 9.83 5.38 -9.92
N LEU A 30 8.97 6.40 -9.89
CA LEU A 30 8.96 7.49 -10.86
C LEU A 30 9.13 8.81 -10.11
N ARG A 31 10.09 9.62 -10.54
CA ARG A 31 10.29 10.98 -10.04
C ARG A 31 10.03 11.98 -11.15
N TRP A 32 9.33 13.05 -10.84
CA TRP A 32 9.01 14.09 -11.82
C TRP A 32 8.93 15.47 -11.15
N ALA A 33 9.34 16.49 -11.89
CA ALA A 33 9.12 17.90 -11.57
C ALA A 33 8.90 18.67 -12.87
N ALA A 34 8.05 19.69 -12.85
CA ALA A 34 7.87 20.56 -14.01
C ALA A 34 9.20 21.27 -14.36
N PRO A 35 9.51 21.50 -15.66
CA PRO A 35 10.66 22.31 -16.04
C PRO A 35 10.59 23.70 -15.39
N GLY A 36 11.70 24.14 -14.78
CA GLY A 36 11.77 25.41 -14.06
C GLY A 36 11.10 25.42 -12.68
N LEU A 37 10.62 24.28 -12.18
CA LEU A 37 10.09 24.19 -10.83
C LEU A 37 11.18 24.53 -9.81
N ARG A 38 10.82 25.37 -8.84
CA ARG A 38 11.70 25.75 -7.73
C ARG A 38 12.08 24.53 -6.88
N LYS A 39 13.29 24.53 -6.33
CA LYS A 39 13.81 23.39 -5.53
C LYS A 39 13.09 23.18 -4.20
N ASP A 40 12.45 24.24 -3.68
CA ASP A 40 11.62 24.28 -2.48
C ASP A 40 10.11 24.14 -2.81
N ALA A 41 9.78 23.59 -3.97
CA ALA A 41 8.40 23.24 -4.29
C ALA A 41 7.94 22.07 -3.41
N PRO A 42 6.66 22.02 -3.00
CA PRO A 42 6.16 20.94 -2.15
C PRO A 42 6.43 19.56 -2.74
N GLN A 43 6.86 18.64 -1.91
CA GLN A 43 7.10 17.25 -2.25
C GLN A 43 5.82 16.42 -2.04
N LEU A 44 5.33 15.83 -3.13
CA LEU A 44 4.19 14.94 -3.14
C LEU A 44 4.67 13.52 -3.41
N THR A 45 4.42 12.59 -2.49
CA THR A 45 4.64 11.16 -2.73
C THR A 45 3.32 10.42 -2.84
N LEU A 46 3.12 9.72 -3.95
CA LEU A 46 2.01 8.81 -4.19
C LEU A 46 2.50 7.37 -4.02
N VAL A 47 1.79 6.56 -3.25
CA VAL A 47 2.10 5.14 -3.05
C VAL A 47 0.89 4.29 -3.44
N GLY A 48 1.07 3.31 -4.32
CA GLY A 48 -0.05 2.48 -4.77
C GLY A 48 0.20 1.00 -4.54
N LYS A 49 -0.72 0.29 -3.84
CA LYS A 49 -0.66 -1.17 -3.70
C LYS A 49 -0.64 -1.82 -5.09
N GLY A 50 0.45 -2.52 -5.40
CA GLY A 50 0.70 -3.13 -6.71
C GLY A 50 0.61 -4.66 -6.70
N VAL A 51 -0.35 -5.25 -5.98
CA VAL A 51 -0.54 -6.71 -6.01
C VAL A 51 -1.23 -7.09 -7.32
N CYS A 52 -0.44 -7.51 -8.32
CA CYS A 52 -0.90 -7.81 -9.67
C CYS A 52 -1.90 -8.97 -9.71
N PHE A 53 -1.71 -9.95 -8.83
CA PHE A 53 -2.66 -11.02 -8.57
C PHE A 53 -2.49 -11.53 -7.14
N ASP A 54 -3.61 -11.76 -6.46
CA ASP A 54 -3.65 -12.20 -5.07
C ASP A 54 -4.38 -13.55 -4.94
N SER A 55 -3.61 -14.63 -4.74
CA SER A 55 -4.18 -15.94 -4.41
C SER A 55 -4.51 -16.09 -2.92
N GLY A 56 -4.06 -15.14 -2.10
CA GLY A 56 -3.97 -15.23 -0.63
C GLY A 56 -2.71 -15.90 -0.11
N GLY A 57 -1.82 -16.39 -0.99
CA GLY A 57 -0.65 -17.13 -0.56
C GLY A 57 -1.05 -18.46 0.08
N LEU A 58 -0.38 -18.87 1.15
CA LEU A 58 -0.68 -20.13 1.82
C LEU A 58 -2.03 -20.12 2.54
N ASP A 59 -2.55 -18.95 2.90
CA ASP A 59 -3.92 -18.74 3.36
C ASP A 59 -4.83 -18.54 2.14
N ILE A 60 -4.90 -19.58 1.31
CA ILE A 60 -5.52 -19.53 -0.02
C ILE A 60 -6.98 -19.04 0.03
N LYS A 61 -7.30 -18.10 -0.85
CA LYS A 61 -8.68 -17.64 -1.06
C LYS A 61 -9.55 -18.73 -1.66
N GLY A 62 -10.83 -18.76 -1.28
CA GLY A 62 -11.83 -19.54 -2.01
C GLY A 62 -12.01 -19.04 -3.46
N PRO A 63 -12.54 -19.89 -4.38
CA PRO A 63 -12.61 -19.57 -5.81
C PRO A 63 -13.32 -18.24 -6.14
N GLU A 64 -14.43 -17.95 -5.45
CA GLU A 64 -15.20 -16.72 -5.68
C GLU A 64 -14.43 -15.46 -5.24
N GLY A 65 -13.73 -15.54 -4.11
CA GLY A 65 -12.88 -14.45 -3.62
C GLY A 65 -11.69 -14.21 -4.54
N MET A 66 -11.08 -15.28 -5.06
CA MET A 66 -9.89 -15.22 -5.91
C MET A 66 -10.19 -14.74 -7.34
N ARG A 67 -11.36 -15.08 -7.91
CA ARG A 67 -11.71 -14.82 -9.33
C ARG A 67 -11.45 -13.37 -9.78
N GLN A 68 -11.62 -12.41 -8.88
CA GLN A 68 -11.50 -10.98 -9.19
C GLN A 68 -10.15 -10.37 -8.78
N MET A 69 -9.19 -11.15 -8.28
CA MET A 69 -7.97 -10.63 -7.65
C MET A 69 -6.93 -10.07 -8.62
N LYS A 70 -7.18 -10.15 -9.94
CA LYS A 70 -6.46 -9.30 -10.90
C LYS A 70 -6.63 -7.79 -10.62
N LYS A 71 -7.67 -7.40 -9.87
CA LYS A 71 -7.96 -6.01 -9.50
C LYS A 71 -7.21 -5.54 -8.26
N ASP A 72 -6.40 -6.39 -7.64
CA ASP A 72 -5.75 -6.08 -6.35
C ASP A 72 -4.54 -5.12 -6.47
N MET A 73 -4.30 -4.68 -7.70
CA MET A 73 -3.41 -3.59 -8.09
C MET A 73 -4.19 -2.28 -8.36
N GLY A 74 -5.47 -2.21 -7.99
CA GLY A 74 -6.32 -1.05 -8.23
C GLY A 74 -5.77 0.23 -7.60
N GLY A 75 -5.15 0.12 -6.42
CA GLY A 75 -4.45 1.23 -5.78
C GLY A 75 -3.29 1.79 -6.61
N ALA A 76 -2.46 0.91 -7.17
CA ALA A 76 -1.40 1.29 -8.10
C ALA A 76 -1.93 1.93 -9.39
N ALA A 77 -3.01 1.40 -9.96
CA ALA A 77 -3.64 1.98 -11.14
C ALA A 77 -4.16 3.40 -10.88
N THR A 78 -4.83 3.63 -9.74
CA THR A 78 -5.29 4.96 -9.34
C THR A 78 -4.11 5.91 -9.10
N ALA A 79 -3.04 5.46 -8.43
CA ALA A 79 -1.85 6.27 -8.18
C ALA A 79 -1.14 6.67 -9.50
N LEU A 80 -1.04 5.75 -10.47
CA LEU A 80 -0.53 6.04 -11.82
C LEU A 80 -1.40 7.06 -12.56
N GLY A 81 -2.72 6.91 -12.48
CA GLY A 81 -3.67 7.86 -13.06
C GLY A 81 -3.52 9.26 -12.48
N LEU A 82 -3.44 9.37 -11.15
CA LEU A 82 -3.21 10.64 -10.47
C LEU A 82 -1.85 11.25 -10.82
N ALA A 83 -0.78 10.46 -10.82
CA ALA A 83 0.55 10.91 -11.26
C ALA A 83 0.52 11.47 -12.70
N ARG A 84 -0.19 10.79 -13.61
CA ARG A 84 -0.37 11.26 -14.99
C ARG A 84 -1.09 12.61 -15.04
N LEU A 85 -2.13 12.82 -14.24
CA LEU A 85 -2.84 14.10 -14.16
C LEU A 85 -1.95 15.21 -13.61
N VAL A 86 -1.20 14.94 -12.53
CA VAL A 86 -0.22 15.88 -11.95
C VAL A 86 0.78 16.34 -13.02
N MET A 87 1.36 15.39 -13.77
CA MET A 87 2.33 15.68 -14.83
C MET A 87 1.69 16.44 -16.01
N ALA A 88 0.50 16.03 -16.45
CA ALA A 88 -0.20 16.66 -17.58
C ALA A 88 -0.60 18.11 -17.28
N LEU A 89 -1.06 18.39 -16.06
CA LEU A 89 -1.43 19.72 -15.59
C LEU A 89 -0.22 20.54 -15.13
N LYS A 90 0.98 19.95 -15.12
CA LYS A 90 2.22 20.56 -14.66
C LYS A 90 2.10 21.19 -13.27
N LEU A 91 1.45 20.49 -12.33
CA LEU A 91 1.25 21.04 -10.99
C LEU A 91 2.60 21.40 -10.34
N PRO A 92 2.67 22.46 -9.52
CA PRO A 92 3.91 22.99 -8.99
C PRO A 92 4.43 22.15 -7.79
N VAL A 93 4.63 20.85 -7.98
CA VAL A 93 5.07 19.89 -6.97
C VAL A 93 6.21 19.01 -7.48
N GLN A 94 7.06 18.56 -6.55
CA GLN A 94 8.03 17.51 -6.79
C GLN A 94 7.33 16.16 -6.55
N LEU A 95 7.04 15.43 -7.61
CA LEU A 95 6.29 14.18 -7.56
C LEU A 95 7.24 12.99 -7.43
N THR A 96 6.96 12.13 -6.45
CA THR A 96 7.46 10.75 -6.40
C THR A 96 6.28 9.79 -6.44
N LEU A 97 6.34 8.77 -7.30
CA LEU A 97 5.38 7.67 -7.34
C LEU A 97 6.09 6.37 -7.01
N LEU A 98 5.56 5.62 -6.05
CA LEU A 98 6.09 4.34 -5.59
C LEU A 98 5.03 3.23 -5.73
N ILE A 99 5.41 2.12 -6.37
CA ILE A 99 4.53 0.96 -6.54
C ILE A 99 5.30 -0.31 -6.16
N PRO A 100 5.03 -0.92 -4.99
CA PRO A 100 5.46 -2.28 -4.70
C PRO A 100 4.64 -3.27 -5.55
N ALA A 101 5.20 -3.65 -6.71
CA ALA A 101 4.59 -4.57 -7.66
C ALA A 101 4.95 -6.02 -7.34
N VAL A 102 3.96 -6.84 -7.00
CA VAL A 102 4.13 -8.24 -6.55
C VAL A 102 2.99 -9.13 -7.05
N GLU A 103 3.17 -10.45 -7.04
CA GLU A 103 2.06 -11.40 -6.99
C GLU A 103 2.14 -12.16 -5.66
N ASN A 104 1.01 -12.28 -4.96
CA ASN A 104 0.91 -13.10 -3.77
C ASN A 104 0.55 -14.52 -4.20
N ALA A 105 1.59 -15.34 -4.41
CA ALA A 105 1.50 -16.64 -5.05
C ALA A 105 1.85 -17.79 -4.09
N ILE A 106 1.48 -19.00 -4.49
CA ILE A 106 1.79 -20.24 -3.78
C ILE A 106 2.92 -20.97 -4.49
N ALA A 107 4.03 -21.19 -3.78
CA ALA A 107 5.16 -21.99 -4.22
C ALA A 107 5.95 -22.48 -2.99
N GLY A 108 6.92 -23.37 -3.17
CA GLY A 108 7.72 -23.93 -2.07
C GLY A 108 8.51 -22.87 -1.28
N ASN A 109 8.80 -21.72 -1.91
CA ASN A 109 9.47 -20.58 -1.30
C ASN A 109 8.50 -19.47 -0.82
N ALA A 110 7.19 -19.69 -0.76
CA ALA A 110 6.26 -18.72 -0.18
C ALA A 110 6.60 -18.41 1.30
N TYR A 111 6.29 -17.20 1.72
CA TYR A 111 6.25 -16.83 3.14
C TYR A 111 5.02 -17.45 3.82
N ARG A 112 5.10 -17.67 5.13
CA ARG A 112 4.18 -18.53 5.88
C ARG A 112 3.55 -17.81 7.07
N PRO A 113 2.35 -18.21 7.50
CA PRO A 113 1.88 -17.90 8.84
C PRO A 113 2.92 -18.30 9.90
N GLY A 114 3.21 -17.39 10.81
CA GLY A 114 4.27 -17.52 11.83
C GLY A 114 5.63 -16.94 11.43
N ASP A 115 5.89 -16.67 10.14
CA ASP A 115 7.12 -16.00 9.73
C ASP A 115 7.22 -14.61 10.40
N VAL A 116 8.43 -14.21 10.77
CA VAL A 116 8.72 -12.86 11.27
C VAL A 116 9.57 -12.13 10.23
N ILE A 117 9.04 -11.04 9.69
CA ILE A 117 9.67 -10.24 8.65
C ILE A 117 10.16 -8.94 9.26
N LYS A 118 11.47 -8.69 9.21
CA LYS A 118 12.05 -7.38 9.50
C LYS A 118 11.83 -6.47 8.29
N THR A 119 11.19 -5.33 8.49
CA THR A 119 10.88 -4.34 7.44
C THR A 119 12.03 -3.34 7.24
N ARG A 120 11.92 -2.52 6.19
CA ARG A 120 12.80 -1.37 5.94
C ARG A 120 12.85 -0.39 7.12
N ALA A 121 11.71 -0.17 7.78
CA ALA A 121 11.60 0.70 8.96
C ALA A 121 12.21 0.09 10.24
N GLY A 122 12.67 -1.17 10.18
CA GLY A 122 13.22 -1.89 11.32
C GLY A 122 12.18 -2.63 12.17
N THR A 123 10.88 -2.37 11.95
CA THR A 123 9.77 -3.08 12.62
C THR A 123 9.72 -4.55 12.18
N HIS A 124 9.52 -5.44 13.13
CA HIS A 124 9.32 -6.88 12.91
C HIS A 124 7.81 -7.17 12.84
N ILE A 125 7.39 -7.75 11.72
CA ILE A 125 6.00 -8.15 11.49
C ILE A 125 5.90 -9.66 11.59
N LYS A 126 5.11 -10.17 12.54
CA LYS A 126 4.63 -11.55 12.52
C LYS A 126 3.54 -11.68 11.46
N ILE A 127 3.66 -12.68 10.60
CA ILE A 127 2.64 -13.00 9.60
C ILE A 127 1.58 -13.86 10.27
N GLY A 128 0.43 -13.27 10.54
CA GLY A 128 -0.75 -13.99 11.04
C GLY A 128 -1.57 -14.63 9.92
N ASN A 129 -1.64 -13.98 8.75
CA ASN A 129 -2.31 -14.49 7.56
C ASN A 129 -1.64 -13.89 6.30
N THR A 130 -1.32 -14.73 5.34
CA THR A 130 -0.66 -14.38 4.07
C THR A 130 -1.59 -13.70 3.05
N ASP A 131 -2.91 -13.65 3.32
CA ASP A 131 -3.93 -12.86 2.62
C ASP A 131 -4.05 -11.41 3.14
N ALA A 132 -3.21 -11.05 4.11
CA ALA A 132 -3.00 -9.68 4.57
C ALA A 132 -1.65 -9.15 4.06
N GLU A 133 -1.32 -9.44 2.81
CA GLU A 133 -0.07 -9.15 2.11
C GLU A 133 0.08 -7.67 1.73
N GLY A 134 -1.03 -7.00 1.40
CA GLY A 134 -0.99 -5.66 0.84
C GLY A 134 -0.34 -4.64 1.79
N ARG A 135 -0.61 -4.76 3.09
CA ARG A 135 0.04 -3.91 4.10
C ARG A 135 1.51 -4.25 4.32
N VAL A 136 1.89 -5.51 4.11
CA VAL A 136 3.27 -6.00 4.24
C VAL A 136 4.11 -5.49 3.07
N SER A 137 3.58 -5.49 1.84
CA SER A 137 4.30 -4.91 0.71
C SER A 137 4.32 -3.38 0.76
N LEU A 138 3.25 -2.73 1.22
CA LEU A 138 3.18 -1.27 1.35
C LEU A 138 4.11 -0.69 2.41
N CYS A 139 4.34 -1.38 3.54
CA CYS A 139 5.09 -0.78 4.67
C CYS A 139 6.51 -0.36 4.28
N ASP A 140 7.17 -1.16 3.44
CA ASP A 140 8.51 -0.87 2.93
C ASP A 140 8.51 0.33 1.95
N ALA A 141 7.49 0.44 1.10
CA ALA A 141 7.34 1.58 0.19
C ALA A 141 7.00 2.87 0.96
N LEU A 142 6.16 2.79 2.00
CA LEU A 142 5.82 3.91 2.86
C LEU A 142 6.99 4.37 3.73
N ALA A 143 7.80 3.42 4.23
CA ALA A 143 9.04 3.75 4.94
C ALA A 143 10.01 4.50 4.03
N TYR A 144 10.21 4.02 2.80
CA TYR A 144 11.04 4.71 1.81
C TYR A 144 10.49 6.08 1.40
N ALA A 145 9.17 6.23 1.27
CA ALA A 145 8.53 7.53 1.06
C ALA A 145 8.85 8.50 2.20
N ALA A 146 8.73 8.05 3.45
CA ALA A 146 8.96 8.88 4.63
C ALA A 146 10.42 9.34 4.78
N GLU A 147 11.40 8.55 4.32
CA GLU A 147 12.82 8.94 4.28
C GLU A 147 13.07 10.20 3.42
N GLY A 148 12.24 10.41 2.39
CA GLY A 148 12.27 11.62 1.56
C GLY A 148 11.72 12.87 2.24
N GLN A 149 11.13 12.75 3.44
CA GLN A 149 10.45 13.82 4.19
C GLN A 149 9.48 14.64 3.32
N PRO A 150 8.54 14.00 2.62
CA PRO A 150 7.61 14.70 1.74
C PRO A 150 6.62 15.55 2.55
N ASP A 151 6.14 16.64 1.94
CA ASP A 151 5.09 17.48 2.51
C ASP A 151 3.74 16.76 2.56
N LEU A 152 3.50 15.84 1.61
CA LEU A 152 2.29 15.02 1.56
C LEU A 152 2.58 13.61 1.03
N VAL A 153 2.07 12.59 1.73
CA VAL A 153 1.99 11.22 1.25
C VAL A 153 0.53 10.83 1.08
N ILE A 154 0.18 10.27 -0.08
CA ILE A 154 -1.12 9.65 -0.33
C ILE A 154 -0.88 8.20 -0.72
N ASP A 155 -1.42 7.26 0.06
CA ASP A 155 -1.44 5.86 -0.30
C ASP A 155 -2.83 5.41 -0.77
N LEU A 156 -2.84 4.53 -1.79
CA LEU A 156 -4.04 4.02 -2.44
C LEU A 156 -3.95 2.50 -2.49
N ALA A 157 -4.97 1.82 -1.95
CA ALA A 157 -4.94 0.37 -1.83
C ALA A 157 -6.33 -0.28 -1.80
N THR A 158 -6.49 -1.37 -2.56
CA THR A 158 -7.57 -2.35 -2.36
C THR A 158 -7.26 -3.22 -1.15
N LEU A 159 -7.23 -2.62 0.04
CA LEU A 159 -6.52 -3.20 1.19
C LEU A 159 -7.33 -4.22 2.00
N THR A 160 -8.64 -4.01 2.17
CA THR A 160 -9.45 -4.84 3.07
C THR A 160 -10.85 -5.09 2.54
N GLY A 161 -11.39 -6.28 2.83
CA GLY A 161 -12.82 -6.54 2.69
C GLY A 161 -13.67 -5.75 3.69
N ALA A 162 -13.13 -5.43 4.87
CA ALA A 162 -13.84 -4.71 5.93
C ALA A 162 -14.32 -3.31 5.49
N ALA A 163 -13.51 -2.57 4.73
CA ALA A 163 -13.93 -1.29 4.17
C ALA A 163 -15.16 -1.43 3.26
N ARG A 164 -15.22 -2.51 2.46
CA ARG A 164 -16.36 -2.82 1.59
C ARG A 164 -17.60 -3.26 2.37
N VAL A 165 -17.41 -3.97 3.48
CA VAL A 165 -18.53 -4.33 4.38
C VAL A 165 -19.13 -3.06 4.99
N ALA A 166 -18.30 -2.10 5.40
CA ALA A 166 -18.77 -0.87 6.03
C ALA A 166 -19.41 0.13 5.04
N LEU A 167 -18.85 0.27 3.83
CA LEU A 167 -19.19 1.37 2.91
C LEU A 167 -19.75 0.91 1.55
N GLY A 168 -19.88 -0.40 1.34
CA GLY A 168 -20.24 -0.95 0.03
C GLY A 168 -19.10 -0.85 -0.98
N ALA A 169 -19.44 -1.02 -2.27
CA ALA A 169 -18.46 -0.97 -3.36
C ALA A 169 -18.28 0.44 -3.95
N GLN A 170 -19.09 1.40 -3.52
CA GLN A 170 -19.26 2.70 -4.15
C GLN A 170 -18.46 3.81 -3.45
N LEU A 171 -18.29 3.71 -2.13
CA LEU A 171 -17.71 4.79 -1.32
C LEU A 171 -16.35 4.37 -0.73
N PRO A 172 -15.23 4.99 -1.15
CA PRO A 172 -13.92 4.69 -0.59
C PRO A 172 -13.77 5.11 0.87
N ALA A 173 -13.07 4.28 1.65
CA ALA A 173 -12.64 4.63 3.00
C ALA A 173 -11.39 5.51 2.96
N LEU A 174 -11.47 6.70 3.53
CA LEU A 174 -10.35 7.60 3.77
C LEU A 174 -9.86 7.40 5.21
N PHE A 175 -8.56 7.17 5.39
CA PHE A 175 -7.91 7.20 6.70
C PHE A 175 -6.91 8.35 6.72
N CYS A 176 -7.00 9.20 7.74
CA CYS A 176 -6.05 10.29 7.96
C CYS A 176 -6.01 10.64 9.44
N ARG A 177 -4.80 10.90 9.96
CA ARG A 177 -4.61 11.36 11.34
C ARG A 177 -5.04 12.82 11.52
N SER A 178 -4.86 13.66 10.51
CA SER A 178 -5.29 15.07 10.55
C SER A 178 -6.77 15.17 10.17
N MET A 179 -7.60 15.46 11.17
CA MET A 179 -9.04 15.69 10.96
C MET A 179 -9.30 16.83 9.97
N ALA A 180 -8.50 17.90 10.02
CA ALA A 180 -8.64 19.04 9.11
C ALA A 180 -8.35 18.66 7.65
N GLN A 181 -7.29 17.87 7.40
CA GLN A 181 -6.97 17.41 6.04
C GLN A 181 -8.04 16.45 5.50
N ALA A 182 -8.48 15.49 6.33
CA ALA A 182 -9.55 14.58 5.92
C ALA A 182 -10.85 15.30 5.61
N ARG A 183 -11.27 16.26 6.46
CA ARG A 183 -12.47 17.06 6.22
C ARG A 183 -12.37 17.80 4.89
N GLY A 184 -11.21 18.43 4.62
CA GLY A 184 -10.97 19.12 3.35
C GLY A 184 -11.13 18.20 2.14
N LEU A 185 -10.59 16.99 2.18
CA LEU A 185 -10.75 16.00 1.10
C LEU A 185 -12.20 15.53 0.95
N VAL A 186 -12.90 15.28 2.05
CA VAL A 186 -14.31 14.86 2.04
C VAL A 186 -15.21 15.95 1.45
N ASP A 187 -15.05 17.20 1.91
CA ASP A 187 -15.85 18.32 1.45
C ASP A 187 -15.60 18.60 -0.05
N LEU A 188 -14.33 18.54 -0.51
CA LEU A 188 -14.00 18.64 -1.93
C LEU A 188 -14.58 17.49 -2.75
N GLY A 189 -14.51 16.25 -2.24
CA GLY A 189 -15.08 15.08 -2.91
C GLY A 189 -16.59 15.22 -3.10
N LEU A 190 -17.31 15.74 -2.10
CA LEU A 190 -18.74 16.02 -2.20
C LEU A 190 -19.03 17.11 -3.25
N GLN A 191 -18.25 18.18 -3.29
CA GLN A 191 -18.40 19.26 -4.28
C GLN A 191 -18.12 18.79 -5.72
N LEU A 192 -17.18 17.86 -5.89
CA LEU A 192 -16.75 17.33 -7.19
C LEU A 192 -17.49 16.05 -7.60
N HIS A 193 -18.49 15.62 -6.84
CA HIS A 193 -19.24 14.38 -7.06
C HIS A 193 -18.38 13.10 -7.07
N ASP A 194 -17.30 13.09 -6.29
CA ASP A 194 -16.43 11.93 -6.02
C ASP A 194 -16.23 11.77 -4.51
N PRO A 195 -17.25 11.27 -3.78
CA PRO A 195 -17.27 11.30 -2.33
C PRO A 195 -16.28 10.31 -1.69
N LEU A 196 -15.78 10.68 -0.52
CA LEU A 196 -14.96 9.83 0.35
C LEU A 196 -15.60 9.77 1.75
N TRP A 197 -15.36 8.68 2.50
CA TRP A 197 -15.79 8.60 3.89
C TRP A 197 -14.61 8.49 4.85
N HIS A 198 -14.48 9.45 5.76
CA HIS A 198 -13.39 9.45 6.74
C HIS A 198 -13.64 8.44 7.86
N MET A 199 -12.83 7.39 7.89
CA MET A 199 -12.81 6.37 8.93
C MET A 199 -11.84 6.73 10.06
N PRO A 200 -12.14 6.36 11.32
CA PRO A 200 -11.30 6.70 12.45
C PRO A 200 -9.99 5.88 12.49
N LEU A 201 -8.89 6.53 12.86
CA LEU A 201 -7.65 5.90 13.31
C LEU A 201 -7.56 6.02 14.83
N TRP A 202 -8.35 5.21 15.54
CA TRP A 202 -8.46 5.29 16.99
C TRP A 202 -7.30 4.56 17.67
N GLN A 203 -6.55 5.27 18.53
CA GLN A 203 -5.34 4.75 19.18
C GLN A 203 -5.53 3.39 19.87
N PRO A 204 -6.60 3.16 20.65
CA PRO A 204 -6.88 1.85 21.26
C PRO A 204 -6.97 0.65 20.30
N TYR A 205 -7.19 0.85 19.00
CA TYR A 205 -7.17 -0.25 18.03
C TYR A 205 -5.79 -0.89 17.87
N HIS A 206 -4.72 -0.23 18.32
CA HIS A 206 -3.35 -0.77 18.27
C HIS A 206 -3.21 -2.10 19.02
N ALA A 207 -3.89 -2.25 20.16
CA ALA A 207 -3.86 -3.50 20.94
C ALA A 207 -4.32 -4.72 20.11
N GLY A 208 -5.18 -4.51 19.10
CA GLY A 208 -5.65 -5.56 18.21
C GLY A 208 -4.59 -6.10 17.24
N ILE A 209 -3.43 -5.46 17.12
CA ILE A 209 -2.34 -5.88 16.21
C ILE A 209 -1.02 -6.16 16.93
N GLU A 210 -1.03 -6.29 18.26
CA GLU A 210 0.15 -6.66 19.04
C GLU A 210 0.54 -8.14 18.84
N SER A 211 1.84 -8.41 18.91
CA SER A 211 2.42 -9.74 18.70
C SER A 211 3.29 -10.16 19.88
N ASP A 212 3.23 -11.45 20.23
CA ASP A 212 3.98 -12.02 21.35
C ASP A 212 5.45 -12.34 20.99
N ILE A 213 5.78 -12.34 19.69
CA ILE A 213 7.10 -12.73 19.16
C ILE A 213 7.70 -11.72 18.16
N ALA A 214 7.01 -10.61 17.91
CA ALA A 214 7.40 -9.56 16.99
C ALA A 214 6.82 -8.23 17.46
N ASP A 215 7.13 -7.11 16.80
CA ASP A 215 6.62 -5.80 17.21
C ASP A 215 5.10 -5.68 16.94
N ILE A 216 4.64 -6.20 15.80
CA ILE A 216 3.23 -6.24 15.40
C ILE A 216 2.89 -7.53 14.64
N VAL A 217 1.60 -7.84 14.50
CA VAL A 217 1.08 -8.88 13.59
C VAL A 217 0.37 -8.24 12.40
N ASN A 218 0.48 -8.83 11.20
CA ASN A 218 -0.16 -8.27 9.99
C ASN A 218 -1.69 -8.47 9.93
N THR A 219 -2.28 -9.16 10.90
CA THR A 219 -3.73 -9.36 11.01
C THR A 219 -4.27 -8.72 12.29
N GLY A 220 -5.54 -8.30 12.27
CA GLY A 220 -6.22 -7.88 13.50
C GLY A 220 -6.72 -9.09 14.28
N ARG A 221 -6.65 -9.00 15.61
CA ARG A 221 -7.43 -9.82 16.55
C ARG A 221 -8.77 -9.11 16.76
N GLY A 222 -9.86 -9.83 16.55
CA GLY A 222 -11.23 -9.40 16.88
C GLY A 222 -11.65 -9.93 18.24
#